data_AF-A0A2D4JYQ1-F1
#
_entry.id   AF-A0A2D4JYQ1-F1
#
_cell.length_a   1.000
_cell.length_b   1.000
_cell.length_c   1.000
_cell.angle_alpha   90.00
_cell.angle_beta   90.00
_cell.angle_gamma   90.00
#
_symmetry.space_group_name_H-M   'P 1'
#
loop_
_entity.id
_entity.type
_entity.pdbx_description
1 polymer ?
#
loop_
_entity_poly.entity_id
_entity_poly.type
_entity_poly.pdbx_seq_one_letter_code
_entity_poly.pdbx_strand_id
1 'polypeptide(L)'
;EQYNRYHGYGAEEYVLQMGGVLCPTPGCGAGLLPESEMRKIVCEPRNGLGCGFVFCRECKEEYHEGECHSFFKSPGATAQMVHISTSIAKVTRRPAFGGTIPLFINLSCVPRR
;
A
#
# COMPACT_ATOMS: atom_id res chain seq x y z
N GLU A 1 -11.44 -11.33 -0.16
CA GLU A 1 -10.95 -10.06 0.43
C GLU A 1 -9.49 -9.76 0.10
N GLN A 2 -8.54 -10.68 0.35
CA GLN A 2 -7.11 -10.44 0.07
C GLN A 2 -6.79 -10.12 -1.41
N TYR A 3 -7.43 -10.79 -2.36
CA TYR A 3 -7.22 -10.52 -3.80
C TYR A 3 -7.63 -9.10 -4.21
N ASN A 4 -8.77 -8.62 -3.70
CA ASN A 4 -9.25 -7.26 -4.00
C ASN A 4 -8.30 -6.21 -3.44
N ARG A 5 -7.73 -6.45 -2.26
CA ARG A 5 -6.71 -5.58 -1.67
C ARG A 5 -5.42 -5.58 -2.48
N TYR A 6 -4.99 -6.74 -2.96
CA TYR A 6 -3.84 -6.85 -3.86
C TYR A 6 -4.05 -6.07 -5.17
N HIS A 7 -5.26 -6.12 -5.73
CA HIS A 7 -5.58 -5.38 -6.95
C HIS A 7 -5.48 -3.86 -6.75
N GLY A 8 -5.87 -3.35 -5.58
CA GLY A 8 -5.77 -1.92 -5.24
C GLY A 8 -4.34 -1.44 -4.95
N TYR A 9 -3.46 -2.34 -4.53
CA TYR A 9 -2.12 -2.01 -4.01
C TYR A 9 -1.29 -1.17 -5.00
N GLY A 10 -1.35 -1.48 -6.30
CA GLY A 10 -0.59 -0.71 -7.30
C GLY A 10 -1.02 0.77 -7.38
N ALA A 11 -2.31 1.04 -7.23
CA ALA A 11 -2.83 2.41 -7.23
C ALA A 11 -2.49 3.13 -5.90
N GLU A 12 -2.60 2.42 -4.78
CA GLU A 12 -2.24 2.92 -3.45
C GLU A 12 -0.76 3.36 -3.40
N GLU A 13 0.15 2.51 -3.88
CA GLU A 13 1.59 2.80 -3.90
C GLU A 13 1.92 4.00 -4.80
N TYR A 14 1.24 4.14 -5.94
CA TYR A 14 1.44 5.29 -6.82
C TYR A 14 1.07 6.61 -6.11
N VAL A 15 -0.06 6.63 -5.40
CA VAL A 15 -0.47 7.79 -4.60
C VAL A 15 0.58 8.12 -3.54
N LEU A 16 1.12 7.11 -2.86
CA LEU A 16 2.15 7.29 -1.83
C LEU A 16 3.47 7.81 -2.43
N GLN A 17 3.90 7.30 -3.59
CA GLN A 17 5.10 7.78 -4.30
C GLN A 17 4.97 9.25 -4.73
N MET A 18 3.76 9.68 -5.09
CA MET A 18 3.46 11.07 -5.44
C MET A 18 3.34 11.98 -4.20
N GLY A 19 3.60 11.48 -2.99
CA GLY A 19 3.50 12.24 -1.74
C GLY A 19 2.08 12.39 -1.20
N GLY A 20 1.12 11.64 -1.76
CA GLY A 20 -0.26 11.56 -1.31
C GLY A 20 -0.43 10.74 -0.02
N VAL A 21 -1.67 10.54 0.40
CA VAL A 21 -2.03 9.85 1.64
C VAL A 21 -3.26 8.98 1.44
N LEU A 22 -3.32 7.85 2.13
CA LEU A 22 -4.49 6.97 2.15
C LEU A 22 -5.38 7.31 3.34
N CYS A 23 -6.69 7.26 3.13
CA CYS A 23 -7.68 7.40 4.19
C CYS A 23 -7.54 6.27 5.24
N PRO A 24 -7.42 6.58 6.54
CA PRO A 24 -7.23 5.58 7.60
C PRO A 24 -8.54 4.84 7.96
N THR A 25 -9.70 5.33 7.53
CA THR A 25 -10.99 4.74 7.87
C THR A 25 -11.10 3.30 7.36
N PRO A 26 -11.43 2.32 8.22
CA PRO A 26 -11.59 0.94 7.80
C PRO A 26 -12.70 0.83 6.75
N GLY A 27 -12.40 0.19 5.63
CA GLY A 27 -13.33 0.03 4.50
C GLY A 27 -13.38 1.19 3.50
N CYS A 28 -12.69 2.31 3.73
CA CYS A 28 -12.56 3.40 2.76
C CYS A 28 -11.30 3.26 1.90
N GLY A 29 -10.12 3.48 2.50
CA GLY A 29 -8.83 3.35 1.81
C GLY A 29 -8.63 4.29 0.61
N ALA A 30 -9.44 5.33 0.44
CA ALA A 30 -9.33 6.25 -0.69
C ALA A 30 -7.94 6.92 -0.73
N GLY A 31 -7.32 6.93 -1.91
CA GLY A 31 -6.06 7.64 -2.16
C GLY A 31 -6.30 9.12 -2.44
N LEU A 32 -5.70 9.98 -1.61
CA LEU A 32 -5.86 11.43 -1.66
C LEU A 32 -4.52 12.08 -2.01
N LEU A 33 -4.58 13.08 -2.89
CA LEU A 33 -3.43 13.92 -3.28
C LEU A 33 -3.70 15.37 -2.85
N PRO A 34 -3.60 15.67 -1.53
CA PRO A 34 -3.70 17.02 -1.03
C PRO A 34 -2.47 17.84 -1.42
N GLU A 35 -2.62 19.16 -1.45
CA GLU A 35 -1.49 20.07 -1.65
C GLU A 35 -0.50 19.94 -0.49
N SER A 36 0.81 19.94 -0.80
CA SER A 36 1.87 19.50 0.12
C SER A 36 1.96 20.26 1.45
N GLU A 37 1.35 21.43 1.56
CA GLU A 37 1.43 22.29 2.74
C GLU A 37 0.28 22.08 3.74
N MET A 38 -0.76 21.33 3.37
CA MET A 38 -1.93 21.15 4.23
C MET A 38 -1.78 19.95 5.18
N ARG A 39 -1.87 20.22 6.50
CA ARG A 39 -1.95 19.18 7.55
C ARG A 39 -3.35 18.57 7.68
N LYS A 40 -4.39 19.35 7.35
CA LYS A 40 -5.79 18.94 7.38
C LYS A 40 -6.14 18.24 6.08
N ILE A 41 -6.47 16.95 6.15
CA ILE A 41 -6.88 16.16 4.99
C ILE A 41 -8.36 15.84 5.13
N VAL A 42 -9.14 16.09 4.07
CA VAL A 42 -10.57 15.77 4.00
C VAL A 42 -10.76 14.66 2.98
N CYS A 43 -11.32 13.53 3.42
CA CYS A 43 -11.73 12.46 2.53
C CYS A 43 -13.11 12.78 1.94
N GLU A 44 -13.18 13.71 1.00
CA GLU A 44 -14.45 14.17 0.43
C GLU A 44 -15.20 13.03 -0.28
N PRO A 45 -16.50 12.80 0.01
CA PRO A 45 -17.32 11.80 -0.67
C PRO A 45 -17.71 12.30 -2.06
N ARG A 46 -16.77 12.30 -3.01
CA ARG A 46 -17.02 12.70 -4.40
C ARG A 46 -17.22 11.46 -5.26
N ASN A 47 -18.29 11.43 -6.06
CA ASN A 47 -18.63 10.32 -6.96
C ASN A 47 -18.74 8.95 -6.24
N GLY A 48 -19.15 8.94 -4.97
CA GLY A 48 -19.24 7.70 -4.17
C GLY A 48 -17.89 7.15 -3.70
N LEU A 49 -16.80 7.90 -3.89
CA LEU A 49 -15.47 7.59 -3.37
C LEU A 49 -15.19 8.53 -2.18
N GLY A 50 -14.83 7.95 -1.03
CA GLY A 50 -14.53 8.69 0.19
C GLY A 50 -15.61 8.58 1.27
N CYS A 51 -15.25 8.89 2.51
CA CYS A 51 -16.08 8.66 3.70
C CYS A 51 -16.44 9.93 4.48
N GLY A 52 -15.99 11.11 4.05
CA GLY A 52 -16.19 12.39 4.75
C GLY A 52 -15.28 12.60 5.97
N PHE A 53 -14.41 11.65 6.29
CA PHE A 53 -13.54 11.75 7.46
C PHE A 53 -12.46 12.82 7.28
N VAL A 54 -12.26 13.63 8.31
CA VAL A 54 -11.25 14.70 8.35
C VAL A 54 -10.15 14.28 9.31
N PHE A 55 -8.93 14.13 8.80
CA PHE A 55 -7.82 13.58 9.55
C PHE A 55 -6.53 14.39 9.39
N CYS A 56 -5.62 14.21 10.33
CA CYS A 56 -4.29 14.79 10.29
C CYS A 56 -3.36 13.95 9.41
N ARG A 57 -2.62 14.61 8.51
CA ARG A 57 -1.64 13.94 7.62
C ARG A 57 -0.56 13.16 8.39
N GLU A 58 -0.14 13.70 9.53
CA GLU A 58 1.01 13.22 10.31
C GLU A 58 0.64 12.01 11.17
N CYS A 59 -0.35 12.16 12.06
CA CYS A 59 -0.75 11.10 12.99
C CYS A 59 -1.83 10.16 12.44
N LYS A 60 -2.50 10.52 11.34
CA LYS A 60 -3.65 9.79 10.76
C LYS A 60 -4.86 9.67 11.70
N GLU A 61 -4.89 10.44 12.78
CA GLU A 61 -6.04 10.56 13.70
C GLU A 61 -6.98 11.69 13.25
N GLU A 62 -8.08 11.89 13.99
CA GLU A 62 -8.98 13.03 13.79
C GLU A 62 -8.19 14.34 13.77
N TYR A 63 -8.56 15.25 12.87
CA TYR A 63 -7.85 16.51 12.72
C TYR A 63 -7.87 17.33 14.02
N HIS A 64 -6.70 17.80 14.41
CA HIS A 64 -6.51 18.61 15.61
C HIS A 64 -5.65 19.84 15.30
N GLU A 65 -5.87 20.91 16.05
CA GLU A 65 -5.02 22.09 16.04
C GLU A 65 -3.89 21.90 17.07
N GLY A 66 -2.65 22.17 16.68
CA GLY A 66 -1.47 21.97 17.54
C GLY A 66 -0.59 20.78 17.12
N GLU A 67 0.26 20.33 18.05
CA GLU A 67 1.21 19.23 17.82
C GLU A 67 0.53 17.86 17.90
N CYS A 68 0.99 16.91 17.10
CA CYS A 68 0.52 15.53 17.20
C CYS A 68 0.99 14.91 18.51
N HIS A 69 0.09 14.17 19.16
CA HIS A 69 0.47 13.39 20.34
C HIS A 69 1.58 12.41 19.95
N SER A 70 2.70 12.46 20.68
CA SER A 70 4.02 11.92 20.33
C SER A 70 4.12 10.40 20.14
N PHE A 71 2.99 9.70 20.09
CA PHE A 71 2.92 8.24 20.09
C PHE A 71 3.15 7.60 18.72
N PHE A 72 3.04 8.35 17.62
CA PHE A 72 3.12 7.80 16.27
C PHE A 72 4.02 8.61 15.33
N LYS A 73 5.19 9.03 15.80
CA LYS A 73 6.29 9.24 14.85
C LYS A 73 6.58 7.87 14.25
N SER A 74 6.15 7.61 13.01
CA SER A 74 6.73 6.51 12.26
C SER A 74 8.23 6.77 12.22
N PRO A 75 9.09 5.95 12.85
CA PRO A 75 10.50 6.01 12.49
C PRO A 75 10.52 5.75 10.99
N GLY A 76 10.92 6.74 10.19
CA GLY A 76 11.13 6.57 8.76
C GLY A 76 11.89 5.27 8.59
N ALA A 77 11.31 4.33 7.84
CA ALA A 77 11.60 2.91 7.90
C ALA A 77 13.07 2.61 8.19
N THR A 78 13.41 2.38 9.46
CA THR A 78 14.63 1.65 9.77
C THR A 78 14.35 0.23 9.31
N ALA A 79 15.25 -0.34 8.53
CA ALA A 79 15.12 -1.71 8.03
C ALA A 79 14.85 -2.66 9.22
N GLN A 80 13.58 -3.01 9.42
CA GLN A 80 13.22 -3.97 10.45
C GLN A 80 13.59 -5.34 9.89
N MET A 81 14.59 -5.96 10.51
CA MET A 81 15.00 -7.30 10.15
C MET A 81 13.88 -8.28 10.51
N VAL A 82 13.07 -8.66 9.52
CA VAL A 82 12.08 -9.73 9.65
C VAL A 82 12.85 -11.02 9.91
N HIS A 83 12.84 -11.50 11.16
CA HIS A 83 13.58 -12.70 11.54
C HIS A 83 12.81 -13.95 11.13
N ILE A 84 13.14 -14.49 9.96
CA ILE A 84 12.59 -15.76 9.47
C ILE A 84 13.45 -16.90 10.01
N SER A 85 12.84 -17.80 10.80
CA SER A 85 13.52 -18.97 11.35
C SER A 85 14.13 -19.83 10.23
N THR A 86 15.44 -20.06 10.30
CA THR A 86 16.24 -20.74 9.27
C THR A 86 15.88 -22.20 9.06
N SER A 87 15.22 -22.83 10.03
CA SER A 87 14.67 -24.19 9.94
C SER A 87 13.52 -24.29 8.92
N ILE A 88 12.66 -23.27 8.81
CA ILE A 88 11.53 -23.26 7.86
C ILE A 88 11.97 -22.86 6.44
N ALA A 89 12.95 -21.97 6.33
CA ALA A 89 13.51 -21.55 5.04
C ALA A 89 14.30 -22.66 4.32
N LYS A 90 14.80 -23.68 5.04
CA LYS A 90 15.45 -24.86 4.44
C LYS A 90 14.45 -25.86 3.88
N VAL A 91 13.29 -26.02 4.52
CA VAL A 91 12.24 -26.99 4.12
C VAL A 91 11.48 -26.55 2.86
N THR A 92 11.40 -25.24 2.60
CA THR A 92 10.63 -24.65 1.48
C THR A 92 11.43 -24.43 0.20
N ARG A 93 12.73 -24.78 0.16
CA ARG A 93 13.49 -24.77 -1.08
C ARG A 93 12.93 -25.88 -1.98
N ARG A 94 12.31 -25.51 -3.10
CA ARG A 94 12.00 -26.47 -4.15
C ARG A 94 13.32 -27.17 -4.54
N PRO A 95 13.39 -28.51 -4.56
CA PRO A 95 14.54 -29.17 -5.17
C PRO A 95 14.64 -28.70 -6.62
N ALA A 96 15.86 -28.40 -7.06
CA ALA A 96 16.12 -28.13 -8.47
C ALA A 96 15.73 -29.39 -9.26
N PHE A 97 14.53 -29.39 -9.83
CA PHE A 97 14.17 -30.36 -10.85
C PHE A 97 15.06 -30.04 -12.05
N GLY A 98 16.17 -30.79 -12.16
CA GLY A 98 17.00 -30.85 -13.36
C GLY A 98 16.18 -31.49 -14.47
N GLY A 99 15.36 -30.68 -15.13
CA GLY A 99 14.61 -31.05 -16.31
C GLY A 99 14.71 -29.90 -17.30
N THR A 100 15.46 -30.11 -18.38
CA THR A 100 15.47 -29.25 -19.56
C THR A 100 14.06 -29.18 -20.14
N ILE A 101 13.33 -28.12 -19.80
CA ILE A 101 12.09 -27.76 -20.50
C ILE A 101 12.53 -27.14 -21.83
N PRO A 102 12.26 -27.73 -23.00
CA PRO A 102 12.55 -27.05 -24.26
C PRO A 102 11.69 -25.78 -24.33
N LEU A 103 12.35 -24.64 -24.48
CA LEU A 103 11.72 -23.37 -24.84
C LEU A 103 11.05 -23.54 -26.22
N PHE A 104 9.76 -23.85 -26.23
CA PHE A 104 8.88 -23.46 -27.34
C PHE A 104 7.94 -22.38 -26.82
N ILE A 105 8.49 -21.17 -26.71
CA ILE A 105 7.71 -19.95 -26.56
C ILE A 105 7.17 -19.64 -27.95
N ASN A 106 5.95 -20.10 -28.24
CA ASN A 106 5.18 -19.52 -29.34
C ASN A 106 4.55 -18.23 -28.81
N LEU A 107 5.25 -17.12 -29.04
CA LEU A 107 4.82 -15.77 -28.73
C LEU A 107 3.74 -15.36 -29.74
N SER A 108 2.49 -15.70 -29.48
CA SER A 108 1.34 -15.06 -30.13
C SER A 108 0.65 -14.16 -29.12
N CYS A 109 1.17 -12.93 -29.04
CA CYS A 109 0.49 -11.80 -28.44
C CYS A 109 -0.74 -11.49 -29.31
N VAL A 110 -1.93 -11.91 -28.88
CA VAL A 110 -3.20 -11.50 -29.50
C VAL A 110 -3.76 -10.33 -28.69
N PRO A 111 -3.79 -9.10 -29.22
CA PRO A 111 -4.48 -7.99 -28.56
C PRO A 111 -5.99 -8.18 -28.72
N ARG A 112 -6.73 -8.33 -27.61
CA ARG A 112 -8.19 -8.18 -27.61
C ARG A 112 -8.54 -6.69 -27.66
N ARG A 113 -9.15 -6.27 -28.77
CA ARG A 113 -10.21 -5.25 -28.77
C ARG A 113 -11.55 -5.96 -28.64
#